data_AF-A0A964X793-F1
#
_entry.id   AF-A0A964X793-F1
#
_cell.length_a   1.000
_cell.length_b   1.000
_cell.length_c   1.000
_cell.angle_alpha   90.00
_cell.angle_beta   90.00
_cell.angle_gamma   90.00
#
_symmetry.space_group_name_H-M   'P 1'
#
loop_
_entity.id
_entity.type
_entity.pdbx_description
1 polymer ?
#
loop_
_entity_poly.entity_id
_entity_poly.type
_entity_poly.pdbx_seq_one_letter_code
_entity_poly.pdbx_strand_id
1 'polypeptide(L)'
;MAMSISRLGYWFGLAAAGATVAFLFVQTLQLLGVTSFPLDAILIYATSLCITVPFILMMVALHHLTNPDKRFWTHAALIFTVIYAVFVTANYVVQLATVIPAQVAGEAGGLLVLEQSPHSMFWNYDAVGYIAMGLAALFAIPALERTGIERWARIALIAHVLTTPLIGIVYFYPVYSHGLLMLACPWGVTAPLFMVLLAMVLRNREG
;
A
#
# COMPACT_ATOMS: atom_id res chain seq x y z
N MET A 1 -4.62 -29.54 -10.34
CA MET A 1 -5.91 -28.84 -10.19
C MET A 1 -5.60 -27.35 -10.14
N ALA A 2 -6.04 -26.56 -11.12
CA ALA A 2 -5.79 -25.12 -11.13
C ALA A 2 -6.54 -24.47 -9.94
N MET A 3 -5.91 -23.56 -9.21
CA MET A 3 -6.61 -22.82 -8.15
C MET A 3 -7.67 -21.90 -8.78
N SER A 4 -8.84 -21.80 -8.15
CA SER A 4 -9.87 -20.83 -8.52
C SER A 4 -9.34 -19.40 -8.38
N ILE A 5 -9.86 -18.46 -9.17
CA ILE A 5 -9.52 -17.02 -9.05
C ILE A 5 -9.81 -16.52 -7.64
N SER A 6 -10.88 -17.02 -7.01
CA SER A 6 -11.22 -16.70 -5.63
C SER A 6 -10.14 -17.10 -4.64
N ARG A 7 -9.71 -18.37 -4.69
CA ARG A 7 -8.67 -18.88 -3.79
C ARG A 7 -7.35 -18.14 -3.97
N LEU A 8 -6.99 -17.82 -5.21
CA LEU A 8 -5.84 -16.96 -5.51
C LEU A 8 -6.00 -15.58 -4.88
N GLY A 9 -7.13 -14.92 -5.12
CA GLY A 9 -7.44 -13.59 -4.56
C GLY A 9 -7.40 -13.56 -3.03
N TYR A 10 -7.91 -14.59 -2.37
CA TYR A 10 -7.84 -14.76 -0.92
C TYR A 10 -6.38 -14.80 -0.42
N TRP A 11 -5.54 -15.65 -1.01
CA TRP A 11 -4.14 -15.76 -0.59
C TRP A 11 -3.32 -14.50 -0.89
N PHE A 12 -3.56 -13.86 -2.03
CA PHE A 12 -2.91 -12.59 -2.35
C PHE A 12 -3.35 -11.47 -1.40
N GLY A 13 -4.62 -11.41 -1.01
CA GLY A 13 -5.08 -10.45 -0.02
C GLY A 13 -4.47 -10.68 1.38
N LEU A 14 -4.34 -11.93 1.81
CA LEU A 14 -3.63 -12.26 3.06
C LEU A 14 -2.13 -11.95 2.99
N ALA A 15 -1.48 -12.21 1.85
CA ALA A 15 -0.07 -11.87 1.65
C ALA A 15 0.15 -10.35 1.67
N ALA A 16 -0.74 -9.56 1.03
CA ALA A 16 -0.69 -8.10 1.06
C ALA A 16 -0.87 -7.57 2.49
N ALA A 17 -1.84 -8.11 3.24
CA ALA A 17 -2.06 -7.74 4.63
C ALA A 17 -0.88 -8.11 5.52
N GLY A 18 -0.32 -9.31 5.36
CA GLY A 18 0.85 -9.77 6.11
C GLY A 18 2.09 -8.92 5.84
N ALA A 19 2.35 -8.57 4.58
CA ALA A 19 3.42 -7.65 4.20
C ALA A 19 3.21 -6.24 4.80
N THR A 20 1.96 -5.77 4.84
CA THR A 20 1.62 -4.49 5.47
C THR A 20 1.87 -4.51 6.98
N VAL A 21 1.52 -5.60 7.67
CA VAL A 21 1.83 -5.77 9.10
C VAL A 21 3.34 -5.83 9.34
N ALA A 22 4.09 -6.54 8.50
CA ALA A 22 5.55 -6.58 8.58
C ALA A 22 6.17 -5.18 8.38
N PHE A 23 5.68 -4.41 7.41
CA PHE A 23 6.07 -3.03 7.21
C PHE A 23 5.82 -2.17 8.45
N LEU A 24 4.63 -2.26 9.05
CA LEU A 24 4.28 -1.49 10.26
C LEU A 24 5.16 -1.88 11.45
N PHE A 25 5.49 -3.15 11.59
CA PHE A 25 6.40 -3.62 12.62
C PHE A 25 7.79 -2.99 12.44
N VAL A 26 8.35 -3.04 11.23
CA VAL A 26 9.64 -2.40 10.91
C VAL A 26 9.60 -0.89 11.14
N GLN A 27 8.56 -0.20 10.67
CA GLN A 27 8.38 1.24 10.88
C GLN A 27 8.34 1.59 12.38
N THR A 28 7.72 0.76 13.21
CA THR A 28 7.67 0.94 14.65
C THR A 28 9.05 0.80 15.28
N LEU A 29 9.82 -0.23 14.89
CA LEU A 29 11.19 -0.41 15.37
C LEU A 29 12.09 0.79 15.00
N GLN A 30 11.93 1.32 13.79
CA GLN A 30 12.65 2.50 13.33
C GLN A 30 12.29 3.74 14.15
N LEU A 31 11.00 3.99 14.39
CA LEU A 31 10.54 5.13 15.20
C LEU A 31 10.99 5.05 16.67
N LEU A 32 11.14 3.84 17.20
CA LEU A 32 11.67 3.59 18.55
C LEU A 32 13.20 3.63 18.61
N GLY A 33 13.90 3.78 17.47
CA GLY A 33 15.36 3.79 17.40
C GLY A 33 16.02 2.43 17.69
N VAL A 34 15.28 1.33 17.56
CA VAL A 34 15.79 -0.03 17.79
C VAL A 34 16.70 -0.50 16.66
N THR A 35 16.44 -0.02 15.44
CA THR A 35 17.23 -0.27 14.24
C THR A 35 17.85 1.02 13.73
N SER A 36 18.97 0.92 13.02
CA SER A 36 19.70 2.07 12.47
C SER A 36 20.15 1.81 11.03
N PHE A 37 20.54 2.90 10.36
CA PHE A 37 21.07 2.86 9.00
C PHE A 37 22.29 1.92 8.89
N PRO A 38 22.38 1.09 7.83
CA PRO A 38 21.49 0.99 6.67
C PRO A 38 20.34 0.00 6.84
N LEU A 39 20.33 -0.78 7.92
CA LEU A 39 19.41 -1.91 8.09
C LEU A 39 17.95 -1.45 8.19
N ASP A 40 17.68 -0.38 8.91
CA ASP A 40 16.32 0.19 9.03
C ASP A 40 15.74 0.59 7.66
N ALA A 41 16.52 1.29 6.85
CA ALA A 41 16.18 1.73 5.50
C ALA A 41 15.97 0.53 4.56
N ILE A 42 16.84 -0.48 4.62
CA ILE A 42 16.66 -1.69 3.81
C ILE A 42 15.36 -2.41 4.20
N LEU A 43 15.11 -2.61 5.49
CA LEU A 43 13.95 -3.36 5.95
C LEU A 43 12.64 -2.65 5.62
N ILE A 44 12.55 -1.32 5.79
CA ILE A 44 11.31 -0.58 5.54
C ILE A 44 10.95 -0.61 4.05
N TYR A 45 11.90 -0.37 3.16
CA TYR A 45 11.65 -0.40 1.72
C TYR A 45 11.37 -1.82 1.20
N ALA A 46 12.11 -2.82 1.70
CA ALA A 46 11.91 -4.21 1.27
C ALA A 46 10.55 -4.76 1.72
N THR A 47 10.14 -4.50 2.97
CA THR A 47 8.83 -4.96 3.46
C THR A 47 7.67 -4.24 2.77
N SER A 48 7.81 -2.94 2.48
CA SER A 48 6.80 -2.20 1.72
C SER A 48 6.68 -2.69 0.27
N LEU A 49 7.80 -3.03 -0.37
CA LEU A 49 7.81 -3.59 -1.72
C LEU A 49 7.06 -4.93 -1.81
N CYS A 50 7.11 -5.76 -0.75
CA CYS A 50 6.37 -7.02 -0.67
C CYS A 50 4.83 -6.85 -0.70
N ILE A 51 4.30 -5.65 -0.46
CA ILE A 51 2.85 -5.36 -0.52
C ILE A 51 2.38 -5.28 -1.98
N THR A 52 3.23 -4.78 -2.88
CA THR A 52 2.84 -4.34 -4.24
C THR A 52 2.19 -5.44 -5.08
N VAL A 53 2.91 -6.53 -5.35
CA VAL A 53 2.44 -7.61 -6.22
C VAL A 53 1.20 -8.31 -5.63
N PRO A 54 1.16 -8.71 -4.35
CA PRO A 54 -0.04 -9.29 -3.77
C PRO A 54 -1.25 -8.36 -3.82
N PHE A 55 -1.06 -7.05 -3.59
CA PHE A 55 -2.15 -6.07 -3.68
C PHE A 55 -2.71 -5.96 -5.11
N ILE A 56 -1.86 -5.90 -6.13
CA ILE A 56 -2.29 -5.92 -7.54
C ILE A 56 -3.11 -7.16 -7.85
N LEU A 57 -2.60 -8.34 -7.48
CA LEU A 57 -3.24 -9.61 -7.82
C LEU A 57 -4.57 -9.82 -7.07
N MET A 58 -4.68 -9.32 -5.83
CA MET A 58 -5.96 -9.26 -5.13
C MET A 58 -6.98 -8.39 -5.88
N MET A 59 -6.56 -7.23 -6.40
CA MET A 59 -7.44 -6.32 -7.14
C MET A 59 -7.83 -6.85 -8.52
N VAL A 60 -6.93 -7.58 -9.18
CA VAL A 60 -7.25 -8.35 -10.41
C VAL A 60 -8.31 -9.40 -10.11
N ALA A 61 -8.16 -10.18 -9.03
CA ALA A 61 -9.16 -11.16 -8.63
C ALA A 61 -10.53 -10.50 -8.32
N LEU A 62 -10.53 -9.37 -7.62
CA LEU A 62 -11.74 -8.59 -7.37
C LEU A 62 -12.43 -8.17 -8.67
N HIS A 63 -11.68 -7.69 -9.66
CA HIS A 63 -12.24 -7.30 -10.95
C HIS A 63 -12.90 -8.48 -11.67
N HIS A 64 -12.21 -9.62 -11.74
CA HIS A 64 -12.74 -10.82 -12.42
C HIS A 64 -13.98 -11.41 -11.73
N LEU A 65 -14.03 -11.35 -10.40
CA LEU A 65 -15.14 -11.86 -9.58
C LEU A 65 -16.26 -10.84 -9.35
N THR A 66 -16.24 -9.70 -10.03
CA THR A 66 -17.30 -8.68 -9.92
C THR A 66 -18.30 -8.79 -11.07
N ASN A 67 -19.58 -8.64 -10.73
CA ASN A 67 -20.70 -8.62 -11.68
C ASN A 67 -20.46 -7.60 -12.80
N PRO A 68 -20.82 -7.91 -14.06
CA PRO A 68 -20.57 -7.04 -15.22
C PRO A 68 -20.99 -5.58 -15.01
N ASP A 69 -22.16 -5.34 -14.42
CA ASP A 69 -22.71 -4.00 -14.20
C ASP A 69 -21.87 -3.11 -13.26
N LYS A 70 -21.01 -3.74 -12.43
CA LYS A 70 -20.13 -3.06 -11.48
C LYS A 70 -18.65 -3.07 -11.92
N ARG A 71 -18.32 -3.69 -13.05
CA ARG A 71 -16.91 -3.86 -13.50
C ARG A 71 -16.20 -2.57 -13.85
N PHE A 72 -16.93 -1.54 -14.28
CA PHE A 72 -16.36 -0.21 -14.49
C PHE A 72 -15.61 0.28 -13.25
N TRP A 73 -16.24 0.13 -12.07
CA TRP A 73 -15.68 0.57 -10.80
C TRP A 73 -14.43 -0.22 -10.40
N THR A 74 -14.46 -1.55 -10.53
CA THR A 74 -13.28 -2.38 -10.21
C THR A 74 -12.16 -2.24 -11.22
N HIS A 75 -12.47 -1.91 -12.48
CA HIS A 75 -11.45 -1.60 -13.48
C HIS A 75 -10.75 -0.27 -13.14
N ALA A 76 -11.51 0.77 -12.79
CA ALA A 76 -10.95 2.03 -12.29
C ALA A 76 -10.09 1.79 -11.04
N ALA A 77 -10.57 0.98 -10.09
CA ALA A 77 -9.82 0.60 -8.91
C ALA A 77 -8.48 -0.06 -9.26
N LEU A 78 -8.49 -1.00 -10.22
CA LEU A 78 -7.28 -1.68 -10.68
C LEU A 78 -6.29 -0.70 -11.34
N ILE A 79 -6.75 0.27 -12.13
CA ILE A 79 -5.88 1.30 -12.72
C ILE A 79 -5.14 2.08 -11.62
N PHE A 80 -5.85 2.52 -10.58
CA PHE A 80 -5.22 3.22 -9.45
C PHE A 80 -4.29 2.31 -8.63
N THR A 81 -4.61 1.02 -8.50
CA THR A 81 -3.68 0.03 -7.93
C THR A 81 -2.39 -0.10 -8.74
N VAL A 82 -2.47 -0.05 -10.07
CA VAL A 82 -1.28 -0.05 -10.94
C VAL A 82 -0.46 1.24 -10.77
N ILE A 83 -1.12 2.40 -10.68
CA ILE A 83 -0.44 3.68 -10.40
C ILE A 83 0.32 3.61 -9.07
N TYR A 84 -0.33 3.12 -8.01
CA TYR A 84 0.33 2.85 -6.73
C TYR A 84 1.57 1.97 -6.92
N ALA A 85 1.42 0.83 -7.58
CA ALA A 85 2.50 -0.13 -7.74
C ALA A 85 3.69 0.45 -8.52
N VAL A 86 3.44 1.25 -9.56
CA VAL A 86 4.50 1.87 -10.37
C VAL A 86 5.31 2.85 -9.53
N PHE A 87 4.67 3.81 -8.85
CA PHE A 87 5.40 4.82 -8.07
C PHE A 87 6.16 4.22 -6.89
N VAL A 88 5.51 3.31 -6.16
CA VAL A 88 6.08 2.66 -4.97
C VAL A 88 7.24 1.73 -5.36
N THR A 89 7.09 0.95 -6.43
CA THR A 89 8.17 0.08 -6.92
C THR A 89 9.35 0.89 -7.45
N ALA A 90 9.08 1.91 -8.27
CA ALA A 90 10.13 2.79 -8.79
C ALA A 90 10.91 3.47 -7.66
N ASN A 91 10.20 3.88 -6.60
CA ASN A 91 10.81 4.45 -5.42
C ASN A 91 11.72 3.44 -4.70
N TYR A 92 11.15 2.36 -4.19
CA TYR A 92 11.88 1.48 -3.29
C TYR A 92 12.98 0.68 -3.97
N VAL A 93 12.84 0.36 -5.26
CA VAL A 93 13.94 -0.26 -6.02
C VAL A 93 15.12 0.70 -6.16
N VAL A 94 14.88 1.99 -6.42
CA VAL A 94 15.96 2.98 -6.50
C VAL A 94 16.62 3.17 -5.13
N GLN A 95 15.84 3.23 -4.03
CA GLN A 95 16.41 3.31 -2.69
C GLN A 95 17.29 2.09 -2.37
N LEU A 96 16.77 0.88 -2.59
CA LEU A 96 17.44 -0.37 -2.23
C LEU A 96 18.65 -0.69 -3.12
N ALA A 97 18.55 -0.46 -4.43
CA ALA A 97 19.57 -0.90 -5.40
C ALA A 97 20.57 0.19 -5.78
N THR A 98 20.28 1.47 -5.51
CA THR A 98 21.12 2.58 -5.93
C THR A 98 21.52 3.49 -4.78
N VAL A 99 20.55 4.07 -4.06
CA VAL A 99 20.83 5.10 -3.06
C VAL A 99 21.53 4.51 -1.83
N ILE A 100 20.95 3.50 -1.19
CA ILE A 100 21.51 2.90 0.03
C ILE A 100 22.91 2.31 -0.22
N PRO A 101 23.16 1.51 -1.28
CA PRO A 101 24.51 1.01 -1.55
C PRO A 101 25.54 2.12 -1.74
N ALA A 102 25.19 3.19 -2.47
CA ALA A 102 26.09 4.32 -2.67
C ALA A 102 26.35 5.11 -1.38
N GLN A 103 25.34 5.29 -0.52
CA GLN A 103 25.51 5.89 0.81
C GLN A 103 26.46 5.06 1.69
N VAL A 104 26.31 3.73 1.70
CA VAL A 104 27.20 2.81 2.42
C VAL A 104 28.63 2.87 1.87
N ALA A 105 28.80 3.03 0.55
CA ALA A 105 30.11 3.17 -0.09
C ALA A 105 30.74 4.56 0.07
N GLY A 106 30.02 5.56 0.59
CA GLY A 106 30.48 6.94 0.68
C GLY A 106 30.45 7.71 -0.66
N GLU A 107 29.70 7.22 -1.64
CA GLU A 107 29.64 7.74 -3.02
C GLU A 107 28.32 8.48 -3.33
N ALA A 108 27.54 8.87 -2.30
CA ALA A 108 26.20 9.45 -2.47
C ALA A 108 26.18 10.90 -3.01
N GLY A 109 27.33 11.55 -3.20
CA GLY A 109 27.43 12.98 -3.51
C GLY A 109 26.70 13.44 -4.79
N GLY A 110 26.40 12.52 -5.72
CA GLY A 110 25.63 12.80 -6.93
C GLY A 110 24.16 12.34 -6.90
N LEU A 111 23.70 11.72 -5.81
CA LEU A 111 22.41 11.01 -5.77
C LEU A 111 21.35 11.69 -4.91
N LEU A 112 21.59 12.94 -4.47
CA LEU A 112 20.66 13.69 -3.60
C LEU A 112 19.24 13.80 -4.20
N VAL A 113 19.11 13.91 -5.52
CA VAL A 113 17.79 13.95 -6.19
C VAL A 113 17.05 12.62 -6.12
N LEU A 114 17.79 11.52 -6.01
CA LEU A 114 17.25 10.16 -5.91
C LEU A 114 16.96 9.75 -4.47
N GLU A 115 17.51 10.45 -3.49
CA GLU A 115 17.30 10.13 -2.07
C GLU A 115 15.85 10.40 -1.64
N GLN A 116 15.24 9.44 -0.96
CA GLN A 116 13.97 9.66 -0.29
C GLN A 116 14.20 10.37 1.05
N SER A 117 14.03 11.69 1.03
CA SER A 117 14.03 12.55 2.22
C SER A 117 12.79 13.45 2.20
N PRO A 118 12.36 14.03 3.34
CA PRO A 118 11.17 14.88 3.36
C PRO A 118 11.21 15.96 2.27
N HIS A 119 10.13 16.03 1.48
CA HIS A 119 9.97 16.94 0.33
C HIS A 119 10.86 16.65 -0.89
N SER A 120 11.61 15.54 -0.92
CA SER A 120 12.35 15.11 -2.10
C SER A 120 11.43 14.63 -3.23
N MET A 121 12.00 14.43 -4.42
CA MET A 121 11.28 13.86 -5.55
C MET A 121 10.65 12.51 -5.21
N PHE A 122 11.42 11.61 -4.57
CA PHE A 122 10.96 10.29 -4.21
C PHE A 122 9.96 10.30 -3.05
N TRP A 123 10.04 11.27 -2.13
CA TRP A 123 8.99 11.53 -1.15
C TRP A 123 7.65 11.88 -1.79
N ASN A 124 7.67 12.73 -2.83
CA ASN A 124 6.45 13.10 -3.55
C ASN A 124 5.89 11.94 -4.39
N TYR A 125 6.76 11.08 -4.93
CA TYR A 125 6.32 9.86 -5.62
C TYR A 125 5.66 8.86 -4.68
N ASP A 126 6.23 8.70 -3.48
CA ASP A 126 5.64 7.89 -2.43
C ASP A 126 4.24 8.41 -2.05
N ALA A 127 4.09 9.73 -1.91
CA ALA A 127 2.80 10.39 -1.67
C ALA A 127 1.76 10.04 -2.76
N VAL A 128 2.14 10.18 -4.04
CA VAL A 128 1.27 9.84 -5.17
C VAL A 128 0.88 8.37 -5.13
N GLY A 129 1.83 7.49 -4.80
CA GLY A 129 1.58 6.07 -4.61
C GLY A 129 0.47 5.81 -3.59
N TYR A 130 0.65 6.26 -2.35
CA TYR A 130 -0.33 6.02 -1.29
C TYR A 130 -1.68 6.71 -1.52
N ILE A 131 -1.70 7.89 -2.16
CA ILE A 131 -2.95 8.52 -2.59
C ILE A 131 -3.66 7.67 -3.66
N ALA A 132 -2.92 7.09 -4.60
CA ALA A 132 -3.48 6.17 -5.59
C ALA A 132 -4.03 4.89 -4.94
N MET A 133 -3.41 4.36 -3.90
CA MET A 133 -4.00 3.25 -3.11
C MET A 133 -5.33 3.66 -2.47
N GLY A 134 -5.42 4.88 -1.92
CA GLY A 134 -6.66 5.45 -1.40
C GLY A 134 -7.76 5.56 -2.46
N LEU A 135 -7.40 6.02 -3.66
CA LEU A 135 -8.33 6.08 -4.80
C LEU A 135 -8.74 4.68 -5.28
N ALA A 136 -7.82 3.71 -5.30
CA ALA A 136 -8.15 2.33 -5.60
C ALA A 136 -9.20 1.78 -4.62
N ALA A 137 -9.04 2.06 -3.32
CA ALA A 137 -10.04 1.72 -2.31
C ALA A 137 -11.39 2.41 -2.57
N LEU A 138 -11.38 3.71 -2.92
CA LEU A 138 -12.59 4.48 -3.25
C LEU A 138 -13.37 3.84 -4.41
N PHE A 139 -12.69 3.52 -5.50
CA PHE A 139 -13.32 2.93 -6.69
C PHE A 139 -13.71 1.46 -6.49
N ALA A 140 -13.14 0.75 -5.51
CA ALA A 140 -13.55 -0.61 -5.17
C ALA A 140 -14.89 -0.68 -4.39
N ILE A 141 -15.24 0.38 -3.65
CA ILE A 141 -16.43 0.42 -2.78
C ILE A 141 -17.74 0.02 -3.50
N PRO A 142 -18.07 0.53 -4.71
CA PRO A 142 -19.32 0.20 -5.39
C PRO A 142 -19.46 -1.28 -5.75
N ALA A 143 -18.35 -2.02 -5.83
CA ALA A 143 -18.33 -3.45 -6.16
C ALA A 143 -18.79 -4.36 -5.00
N LEU A 144 -18.92 -3.80 -3.80
CA LEU A 144 -19.28 -4.52 -2.59
C LEU A 144 -20.73 -4.29 -2.19
N GLU A 145 -21.42 -5.37 -1.82
CA GLU A 145 -22.77 -5.36 -1.29
C GLU A 145 -22.86 -4.74 0.11
N ARG A 146 -24.08 -4.36 0.50
CA ARG A 146 -24.36 -3.72 1.80
C ARG A 146 -24.72 -4.72 2.91
N THR A 147 -24.52 -6.02 2.68
CA THR A 147 -24.86 -7.11 3.60
C THR A 147 -23.66 -8.02 3.83
N GLY A 148 -23.72 -8.83 4.89
CA GLY A 148 -22.71 -9.86 5.20
C GLY A 148 -21.29 -9.32 5.34
N ILE A 149 -20.30 -10.12 4.92
CA ILE A 149 -18.88 -9.76 4.96
C ILE A 149 -18.54 -8.61 4.02
N GLU A 150 -19.26 -8.46 2.90
CA GLU A 150 -19.04 -7.37 1.94
C GLU A 150 -19.36 -6.01 2.56
N ARG A 151 -20.37 -5.92 3.44
CA ARG A 151 -20.66 -4.71 4.22
C ARG A 151 -19.45 -4.26 5.05
N TRP A 152 -18.79 -5.20 5.72
CA TRP A 152 -17.64 -4.91 6.56
C TRP A 152 -16.42 -4.51 5.74
N ALA A 153 -16.15 -5.23 4.63
CA ALA A 153 -15.11 -4.84 3.68
C ALA A 153 -15.35 -3.43 3.12
N ARG A 154 -16.60 -3.10 2.81
CA ARG A 154 -17.00 -1.77 2.34
C ARG A 154 -16.73 -0.69 3.38
N ILE A 155 -17.07 -0.93 4.65
CA ILE A 155 -16.77 0.01 5.76
C ILE A 155 -15.26 0.19 5.91
N ALA A 156 -14.47 -0.89 5.84
CA ALA A 156 -13.02 -0.81 5.94
C ALA A 156 -12.39 -0.02 4.78
N LEU A 157 -12.88 -0.20 3.55
CA LEU A 157 -12.45 0.61 2.41
C LEU A 157 -12.82 2.09 2.60
N ILE A 158 -14.04 2.39 3.06
CA ILE A 158 -14.45 3.78 3.36
C ILE A 158 -13.53 4.38 4.43
N ALA A 159 -13.23 3.64 5.50
CA ALA A 159 -12.32 4.09 6.54
C ALA A 159 -10.92 4.39 5.95
N HIS A 160 -10.42 3.53 5.06
CA HIS A 160 -9.15 3.75 4.37
C HIS A 160 -9.16 4.98 3.44
N VAL A 161 -10.25 5.21 2.72
CA VAL A 161 -10.41 6.44 1.92
C VAL A 161 -10.31 7.68 2.80
N LEU A 162 -10.93 7.65 3.99
CA LEU A 162 -10.86 8.77 4.93
C LEU A 162 -9.47 9.00 5.53
N THR A 163 -8.57 8.01 5.51
CA THR A 163 -7.17 8.22 5.90
C THR A 163 -6.34 8.88 4.80
N THR A 164 -6.79 8.82 3.54
CA THR A 164 -6.05 9.35 2.39
C THR A 164 -5.81 10.87 2.45
N PRO A 165 -6.78 11.72 2.85
CA PRO A 165 -6.51 13.14 3.09
C PRO A 165 -5.47 13.37 4.20
N LEU A 166 -5.46 12.56 5.26
CA LEU A 166 -4.46 12.67 6.33
C LEU A 166 -3.06 12.37 5.80
N ILE A 167 -2.93 11.34 4.95
CA ILE A 167 -1.69 11.02 4.24
C ILE A 167 -1.25 12.20 3.38
N GLY A 168 -2.17 12.80 2.61
CA GLY A 168 -1.86 13.99 1.83
C GLY A 168 -1.30 15.13 2.68
N ILE A 169 -1.87 15.37 3.87
CA ILE A 169 -1.34 16.34 4.83
C ILE A 169 0.08 15.94 5.27
N VAL A 170 0.31 14.69 5.66
CA VAL A 170 1.65 14.22 6.09
C VAL A 170 2.71 14.46 5.03
N TYR A 171 2.42 14.19 3.76
CA TYR A 171 3.40 14.31 2.69
C TYR A 171 3.61 15.77 2.23
N PHE A 172 2.55 16.58 2.18
CA PHE A 172 2.61 17.92 1.57
C PHE A 172 2.65 19.07 2.58
N TYR A 173 2.57 18.82 3.88
CA TYR A 173 2.72 19.87 4.88
C TYR A 173 4.16 20.43 4.85
N PRO A 174 4.40 21.75 4.94
CA PRO A 174 5.72 22.34 4.66
C PRO A 174 6.85 21.96 5.62
N VAL A 175 6.55 21.37 6.77
CA VAL A 175 7.52 21.03 7.80
C VAL A 175 7.31 19.59 8.26
N TYR A 176 8.33 18.76 8.09
CA TYR A 176 8.32 17.39 8.59
C TYR A 176 8.53 17.33 10.10
N SER A 177 7.79 16.43 10.77
CA SER A 177 8.04 16.06 12.16
C SER A 177 7.50 14.66 12.44
N HIS A 178 8.04 13.98 13.46
CA HIS A 178 7.49 12.69 13.90
C HIS A 178 6.03 12.80 14.36
N GLY A 179 5.64 13.94 14.96
CA GLY A 179 4.25 14.19 15.33
C GLY A 179 3.32 14.28 14.12
N LEU A 180 3.79 14.86 13.01
CA LEU A 180 3.05 14.90 11.75
C LEU A 180 2.87 13.50 11.16
N LEU A 181 3.92 12.66 11.19
CA LEU A 181 3.82 11.26 10.76
C LEU A 181 2.73 10.48 11.50
N MET A 182 2.47 10.80 12.77
CA MET A 182 1.42 10.12 13.55
C MET A 182 0.01 10.35 13.01
N LEU A 183 -0.22 11.39 12.19
CA LEU A 183 -1.50 11.55 11.49
C LEU A 183 -1.75 10.44 10.48
N ALA A 184 -0.71 9.75 10.01
CA ALA A 184 -0.83 8.59 9.13
C ALA A 184 -1.09 7.27 9.88
N CYS A 185 -1.04 7.24 11.22
CA CYS A 185 -1.32 6.03 12.01
C CYS A 185 -2.63 5.30 11.64
N PRO A 186 -3.75 5.98 11.31
CA PRO A 186 -4.96 5.32 10.83
C PRO A 186 -4.74 4.44 9.59
N TRP A 187 -3.77 4.75 8.73
CA TRP A 187 -3.40 3.90 7.59
C TRP A 187 -2.92 2.52 8.07
N GLY A 188 -2.14 2.47 9.14
CA GLY A 188 -1.61 1.21 9.69
C GLY A 188 -2.68 0.26 10.21
N VAL A 189 -3.88 0.75 10.51
CA VAL A 189 -5.02 -0.10 10.87
C VAL A 189 -5.89 -0.39 9.64
N THR A 190 -6.23 0.66 8.88
CA THR A 190 -7.20 0.55 7.79
C THR A 190 -6.67 -0.27 6.61
N ALA A 191 -5.39 -0.15 6.27
CA ALA A 191 -4.76 -0.85 5.16
C ALA A 191 -4.81 -2.38 5.30
N PRO A 192 -4.20 -2.99 6.35
CA PRO A 192 -4.26 -4.44 6.51
C PRO A 192 -5.70 -4.93 6.74
N LEU A 193 -6.53 -4.14 7.42
CA LEU A 193 -7.93 -4.50 7.68
C LEU A 193 -8.74 -4.64 6.38
N PHE A 194 -8.67 -3.66 5.47
CA PHE A 194 -9.41 -3.76 4.22
C PHE A 194 -8.87 -4.92 3.35
N MET A 195 -7.56 -5.18 3.36
CA MET A 195 -6.96 -6.28 2.60
C MET A 195 -7.45 -7.64 3.10
N VAL A 196 -7.49 -7.85 4.42
CA VAL A 196 -8.03 -9.09 5.02
C VAL A 196 -9.53 -9.22 4.72
N LEU A 197 -10.30 -8.15 4.86
CA LEU A 197 -11.74 -8.21 4.60
C LEU A 197 -12.05 -8.47 3.12
N LEU A 198 -11.33 -7.83 2.20
CA LEU A 198 -11.44 -8.14 0.78
C LEU A 198 -11.02 -9.58 0.48
N ALA A 199 -9.94 -10.10 1.09
CA ALA A 199 -9.56 -11.50 0.95
C ALA A 199 -10.73 -12.44 1.34
N MET A 200 -11.37 -12.17 2.49
CA MET A 200 -12.52 -12.95 2.95
C MET A 200 -13.74 -12.82 2.01
N VAL A 201 -13.99 -11.64 1.44
CA VAL A 201 -15.01 -11.46 0.40
C VAL A 201 -14.70 -12.33 -0.81
N LEU A 202 -13.47 -12.31 -1.31
CA LEU A 202 -13.07 -13.08 -2.48
C LEU A 202 -13.31 -14.57 -2.24
N ARG A 203 -12.86 -15.10 -1.09
CA ARG A 203 -13.10 -16.48 -0.66
C ARG A 203 -14.59 -16.87 -0.70
N ASN A 204 -15.48 -15.98 -0.28
CA ASN A 204 -16.92 -16.25 -0.23
C ASN A 204 -17.62 -16.09 -1.59
N ARG A 205 -16.94 -15.53 -2.60
CA ARG A 205 -17.43 -15.49 -3.99
C ARG A 205 -17.13 -16.80 -4.75
N GLU A 206 -16.58 -17.82 -4.07
CA GLU A 206 -16.71 -19.19 -4.55
C GLU A 206 -18.18 -19.60 -4.48
N GLY A 207 -18.79 -19.85 -5.64
CA GLY A 207 -20.02 -20.61 -5.74
C GLY A 207 -19.74 -22.08 -5.52
#